data_AF-A1C712-F1
#
_entry.id   AF-A1C712-F1
#
_cell.length_a   1.000
_cell.length_b   1.000
_cell.length_c   1.000
_cell.angle_alpha   90.00
_cell.angle_beta   90.00
_cell.angle_gamma   90.00
#
_symmetry.space_group_name_H-M   'P 1'
#
loop_
_entity.id
_entity.type
_entity.pdbx_description
1 polymer ?
#
loop_
_entity_poly.entity_id
_entity_poly.type
_entity_poly.pdbx_seq_one_letter_code
_entity_poly.pdbx_strand_id
1 'polypeptide(L)'
;MADILTQLQTCLDQLATQFYATIGYLSTYHDNSPATTPTNIPNAAPALAKIPKNSTAPPVPAGAPVPSQSSPPPPQTQRGASEAAADPNLPPAPDSPRTFASRQRELARDLIIKEQQIEYLISVLPGIDSSEAEQEKRIRELEAELRGVEEEREAKIRELRTLGRTLERVMGAVETGIYGDRAVLERDS
;
A
#
# COMPACT_ATOMS: atom_id res chain seq x y z
N MET A 1 0.31 6.49 -13.40
CA MET A 1 0.97 5.18 -13.27
C MET A 1 2.04 5.35 -12.22
N ALA A 2 1.81 4.81 -11.02
CA ALA A 2 2.83 4.85 -9.97
C ALA A 2 4.02 3.99 -10.40
N ASP A 3 5.22 4.47 -10.14
CA ASP A 3 6.48 3.78 -10.40
C ASP A 3 6.54 2.45 -9.62
N ILE A 4 7.10 1.40 -10.23
CA ILE A 4 7.22 0.07 -9.61
C ILE A 4 8.02 0.15 -8.32
N LEU A 5 9.05 1.02 -8.27
CA LEU A 5 9.79 1.29 -7.03
C LEU A 5 8.92 1.91 -5.95
N THR A 6 8.01 2.82 -6.31
CA THR A 6 7.04 3.40 -5.37
C THR A 6 6.04 2.35 -4.86
N GLN A 7 5.63 1.43 -5.73
CA GLN A 7 4.76 0.31 -5.35
C GLN A 7 5.48 -0.66 -4.41
N LEU A 8 6.76 -0.95 -4.66
CA LEU A 8 7.59 -1.79 -3.80
C LEU A 8 7.75 -1.17 -2.41
N GLN A 9 8.02 0.13 -2.34
CA GLN A 9 8.09 0.86 -1.08
C GLN A 9 6.77 0.77 -0.29
N THR A 10 5.64 1.00 -0.98
CA THR A 10 4.31 0.88 -0.36
C THR A 10 4.04 -0.54 0.16
N CYS A 11 4.48 -1.57 -0.59
CA CYS A 11 4.33 -2.97 -0.16
C CYS A 11 5.18 -3.28 1.08
N LEU A 12 6.41 -2.77 1.14
CA LEU A 12 7.30 -2.95 2.28
C LEU A 12 6.73 -2.25 3.54
N ASP A 13 6.19 -1.04 3.40
CA ASP A 13 5.55 -0.31 4.51
C ASP A 13 4.31 -1.05 5.03
N GLN A 14 3.49 -1.60 4.12
CA GLN A 14 2.33 -2.43 4.49
C GLN A 14 2.77 -3.70 5.22
N LEU A 15 3.82 -4.38 4.74
CA LEU A 15 4.36 -5.59 5.35
C LEU A 15 4.92 -5.31 6.75
N ALA A 16 5.64 -4.20 6.95
CA ALA A 16 6.12 -3.79 8.27
C ALA A 16 4.96 -3.52 9.24
N THR A 17 3.92 -2.82 8.77
CA THR A 17 2.69 -2.57 9.54
C THR A 17 2.00 -3.88 9.91
N GLN A 18 1.92 -4.81 8.97
CA GLN A 18 1.31 -6.12 9.18
C GLN A 18 2.11 -6.97 10.17
N PHE A 19 3.44 -6.94 10.14
CA PHE A 19 4.26 -7.63 11.14
C PHE A 19 3.98 -7.12 12.54
N TYR A 20 3.97 -5.80 12.72
CA TYR A 20 3.65 -5.20 14.01
C TYR A 20 2.22 -5.57 14.46
N ALA A 21 1.23 -5.47 13.57
CA ALA A 21 -0.15 -5.82 13.88
C ALA A 21 -0.31 -7.32 14.22
N THR A 22 0.42 -8.20 13.52
CA THR A 22 0.40 -9.65 13.75
C THR A 22 1.01 -9.98 15.11
N ILE A 23 2.17 -9.42 15.45
CA ILE A 23 2.79 -9.61 16.76
C ILE A 23 1.91 -9.04 17.87
N GLY A 24 1.32 -7.86 17.64
CA GLY A 24 0.35 -7.23 18.55
C GLY A 24 -0.86 -8.13 18.82
N TYR A 25 -1.48 -8.67 17.77
CA TYR A 25 -2.61 -9.61 17.87
C TYR A 25 -2.21 -10.89 18.61
N LEU A 26 -1.08 -11.50 18.25
CA LEU A 26 -0.58 -12.70 18.91
C LEU A 26 -0.30 -12.47 20.40
N SER A 27 0.17 -11.29 20.79
CA SER A 27 0.48 -10.95 22.19
C SER A 27 -0.75 -10.62 23.04
N THR A 28 -1.80 -10.08 22.41
CA THR A 28 -3.02 -9.60 23.08
C THR A 28 -4.12 -10.66 23.17
N TYR A 29 -4.29 -11.48 22.12
CA TYR A 29 -5.41 -12.42 22.01
C TYR A 29 -5.05 -13.89 22.25
N HIS A 30 -3.80 -14.22 22.62
CA HIS A 30 -3.49 -15.60 23.00
C HIS A 30 -4.19 -15.96 24.31
N ASP A 31 -4.77 -17.16 24.34
CA ASP A 31 -5.15 -17.79 25.58
C ASP A 31 -3.85 -18.06 26.37
N ASN A 32 -3.76 -17.55 27.60
CA ASN A 32 -2.64 -17.86 28.49
C ASN A 32 -2.86 -19.30 28.97
N SER A 33 -2.61 -20.26 28.08
CA SER A 33 -2.75 -21.67 28.39
C SER A 33 -1.96 -21.96 29.66
N PRO A 34 -2.61 -22.43 30.75
CA PRO A 34 -1.91 -22.79 31.97
C PRO A 34 -0.82 -23.80 31.62
N ALA A 35 0.39 -23.59 32.13
CA ALA A 35 1.48 -24.55 31.97
C ALA A 35 0.95 -25.94 32.33
N THR A 36 0.88 -26.84 31.34
CA THR A 36 0.48 -28.22 31.58
C THR A 36 1.53 -28.82 32.49
N THR A 37 1.20 -29.06 33.76
CA THR A 37 2.09 -29.79 34.65
C THR A 37 2.28 -31.19 34.06
N PRO A 38 3.49 -31.61 33.69
CA PRO A 38 3.72 -32.97 33.24
C PRO A 38 3.22 -33.95 34.31
N THR A 39 2.35 -34.88 33.90
CA THR A 39 1.62 -35.84 34.75
C THR A 39 2.50 -36.79 35.58
N ASN A 40 3.83 -36.66 35.51
CA ASN A 40 4.79 -37.58 36.10
C ASN A 40 5.85 -36.88 36.98
N ILE A 41 5.57 -35.68 37.49
CA ILE A 41 6.50 -34.99 38.41
C ILE A 41 5.73 -34.41 39.60
N PRO A 42 5.83 -35.00 40.81
CA PRO A 42 5.08 -34.54 41.99
C PRO A 42 5.53 -33.18 42.55
N ASN A 43 6.52 -32.53 41.93
CA ASN A 43 7.07 -31.24 42.35
C ASN A 43 7.04 -30.17 41.23
N ALA A 44 6.10 -30.28 40.29
CA ALA A 44 5.93 -29.28 39.24
C ALA A 44 5.40 -27.96 39.83
N ALA A 45 6.07 -26.85 39.51
CA ALA A 45 5.69 -25.51 39.95
C ALA A 45 4.22 -25.20 39.59
N PRO A 46 3.47 -24.52 40.49
CA PRO A 46 2.06 -24.21 40.25
C PRO A 46 1.89 -23.39 38.97
N ALA A 47 0.81 -23.64 38.23
CA ALA A 47 0.45 -22.90 37.02
C ALA A 47 0.65 -21.40 37.27
N LEU A 48 1.43 -20.73 36.41
CA LEU A 48 1.65 -19.29 36.48
C LEU A 48 0.29 -18.59 36.48
N ALA A 49 -0.19 -18.25 37.66
CA ALA A 49 -1.39 -17.47 37.85
C ALA A 49 -1.13 -16.11 37.21
N LYS A 50 -1.80 -15.85 36.08
CA LYS A 50 -2.03 -14.53 35.46
C LYS A 50 -0.94 -13.51 35.79
N ILE A 51 0.19 -13.53 35.07
CA ILE A 51 1.09 -12.38 35.13
C ILE A 51 0.27 -11.16 34.69
N PRO A 52 0.08 -10.13 35.54
CA PRO A 52 -0.58 -8.91 35.12
C PRO A 52 0.36 -8.23 34.11
N LYS A 53 0.01 -8.26 32.83
CA LYS A 53 0.79 -7.58 31.80
C LYS A 53 0.70 -6.08 32.03
N ASN A 54 1.87 -5.53 32.39
CA ASN A 54 2.33 -4.16 32.23
C ASN A 54 1.30 -3.05 32.45
N SER A 55 1.30 -2.55 33.69
CA SER A 55 0.76 -1.26 34.10
C SER A 55 1.36 -0.13 33.27
N THR A 56 0.66 0.31 32.21
CA THR A 56 0.86 1.62 31.60
C THR A 56 0.19 2.67 32.49
N ALA A 57 0.84 3.00 33.61
CA ALA A 57 0.52 4.19 34.38
C ALA A 57 1.85 4.92 34.70
N PRO A 58 1.95 6.23 34.40
CA PRO A 58 3.18 7.00 34.64
C PRO A 58 3.46 7.07 36.15
N PRO A 59 4.74 7.21 36.57
CA PRO A 59 5.11 7.14 37.98
C PRO A 59 4.58 8.38 38.72
N VAL A 60 3.70 8.16 39.69
CA VAL A 60 3.33 9.16 40.70
C VAL A 60 4.06 8.84 42.02
N PRO A 61 4.62 9.82 42.74
CA PRO A 61 5.58 9.59 43.82
C PRO A 61 4.92 9.06 45.10
N ALA A 62 5.70 8.26 45.83
CA ALA A 62 5.36 7.57 47.06
C ALA A 62 4.78 8.49 48.17
N GLY A 63 3.61 8.12 48.71
CA GLY A 63 3.14 8.70 49.97
C GLY A 63 1.64 8.58 50.25
N ALA A 64 1.09 7.37 50.41
CA ALA A 64 -0.08 7.16 51.28
C ALA A 64 -0.35 5.66 51.54
N PRO A 65 -0.51 5.23 52.80
CA PRO A 65 -0.83 3.86 53.18
C PRO A 65 -2.34 3.58 53.09
N VAL A 66 -2.72 2.40 52.58
CA VAL A 66 -4.07 1.81 52.70
C VAL A 66 -4.16 0.96 53.97
N PRO A 67 -5.26 1.02 54.75
CA PRO A 67 -5.58 -0.05 55.69
C PRO A 67 -6.87 -0.79 55.31
N SER A 68 -6.74 -2.11 55.38
CA SER A 68 -7.73 -3.17 55.20
C SER A 68 -8.82 -3.20 56.29
N GLN A 69 -10.03 -3.63 55.94
CA GLN A 69 -11.02 -4.30 56.82
C GLN A 69 -12.10 -4.92 55.90
N SER A 70 -12.08 -6.23 55.63
CA SER A 70 -12.68 -7.35 56.37
C SER A 70 -14.22 -7.43 56.32
N SER A 71 -14.67 -8.35 55.46
CA SER A 71 -15.81 -9.30 55.60
C SER A 71 -17.28 -8.78 55.44
N PRO A 72 -18.09 -9.42 54.56
CA PRO A 72 -19.49 -9.06 54.27
C PRO A 72 -20.50 -9.90 55.09
N PRO A 73 -21.82 -9.63 55.00
CA PRO A 73 -22.70 -10.64 54.37
C PRO A 73 -23.93 -10.10 53.57
N PRO A 74 -24.63 -10.97 52.82
CA PRO A 74 -25.39 -10.69 51.58
C PRO A 74 -26.93 -10.83 51.79
N PRO A 75 -27.77 -11.13 50.77
CA PRO A 75 -27.90 -10.62 49.39
C PRO A 75 -29.32 -10.03 49.11
N GLN A 76 -29.46 -9.16 48.10
CA GLN A 76 -30.77 -8.89 47.48
C GLN A 76 -30.70 -9.01 45.97
N THR A 77 -31.63 -9.82 45.48
CA THR A 77 -32.04 -10.12 44.11
C THR A 77 -32.33 -8.85 43.31
N GLN A 78 -31.88 -8.78 42.05
CA GLN A 78 -32.68 -8.42 40.85
C GLN A 78 -31.84 -7.81 39.72
N ARG A 79 -32.14 -8.27 38.49
CA ARG A 79 -32.09 -7.53 37.21
C ARG A 79 -30.66 -7.19 36.74
N GLY A 80 -30.19 -7.72 35.61
CA GLY A 80 -30.79 -7.53 34.29
C GLY A 80 -29.94 -6.50 33.54
N ALA A 81 -29.42 -6.89 32.38
CA ALA A 81 -28.76 -6.07 31.37
C ALA A 81 -27.49 -5.30 31.80
N SER A 82 -26.34 -5.76 31.30
CA SER A 82 -25.27 -4.87 30.85
C SER A 82 -24.39 -5.67 29.89
N GLU A 83 -24.73 -5.60 28.59
CA GLU A 83 -23.68 -5.41 27.59
C GLU A 83 -22.89 -4.19 28.06
N ALA A 84 -21.88 -4.45 28.89
CA ALA A 84 -21.01 -3.41 29.37
C ALA A 84 -20.26 -2.92 28.14
N ALA A 85 -20.68 -1.73 27.67
CA ALA A 85 -19.92 -0.89 26.78
C ALA A 85 -18.46 -0.97 27.21
N ALA A 86 -17.66 -1.73 26.44
CA ALA A 86 -16.29 -2.03 26.81
C ALA A 86 -15.53 -0.70 26.81
N ASP A 87 -15.02 -0.32 27.97
CA ASP A 87 -14.12 0.81 28.12
C ASP A 87 -13.00 0.65 27.06
N PRO A 88 -12.81 1.63 26.15
CA PRO A 88 -11.87 1.50 25.03
C PRO A 88 -10.41 1.30 25.48
N ASN A 89 -10.12 1.45 26.77
CA ASN A 89 -8.81 1.20 27.37
C ASN A 89 -8.64 -0.21 27.97
N LEU A 90 -9.69 -1.04 28.06
CA LEU A 90 -9.52 -2.40 28.52
C LEU A 90 -9.00 -3.28 27.37
N PRO A 91 -7.98 -4.15 27.62
CA PRO A 91 -7.53 -5.07 26.61
C PRO A 91 -8.69 -5.96 26.18
N PRO A 92 -8.79 -6.26 24.87
CA PRO A 92 -9.86 -7.09 24.34
C PRO A 92 -9.81 -8.48 24.99
N ALA A 93 -10.98 -9.10 25.16
CA ALA A 93 -11.06 -10.45 25.68
C ALA A 93 -10.25 -11.41 24.77
N PRO A 94 -9.51 -12.38 25.33
CA PRO A 94 -8.75 -13.33 24.53
C PRO A 94 -9.69 -14.12 23.61
N ASP A 95 -9.22 -14.39 22.40
CA ASP A 95 -9.99 -15.15 21.42
C ASP A 95 -10.08 -16.63 21.83
N SER A 96 -11.16 -17.30 21.44
CA SER A 96 -11.24 -18.76 21.61
C SER A 96 -10.04 -19.43 20.91
N PRO A 97 -9.49 -20.55 21.41
CA PRO A 97 -8.31 -21.18 20.83
C PRO A 97 -8.50 -21.56 19.35
N ARG A 98 -9.73 -21.89 18.95
CA ARG A 98 -10.09 -22.17 17.56
C ARG A 98 -10.06 -20.90 16.70
N THR A 99 -10.61 -19.80 17.22
CA THR A 99 -10.60 -18.49 16.54
C THR A 99 -9.17 -18.01 16.38
N PHE A 100 -8.38 -18.02 17.47
CA PHE A 100 -6.98 -17.60 17.46
C PHE A 100 -6.15 -18.42 16.47
N ALA A 101 -6.28 -19.76 16.46
CA ALA A 101 -5.58 -20.61 15.51
C ALA A 101 -6.04 -20.42 14.05
N SER A 102 -7.29 -20.01 13.82
CA SER A 102 -7.78 -19.64 12.48
C SER A 102 -7.17 -18.31 12.03
N ARG A 103 -7.18 -17.31 12.90
CA ARG A 103 -6.63 -15.97 12.67
C ARG A 103 -5.13 -16.01 12.47
N GLN A 104 -4.40 -16.79 13.27
CA GLN A 104 -2.96 -17.01 13.09
C GLN A 104 -2.65 -17.57 11.70
N ARG A 105 -3.44 -18.53 11.19
CA ARG A 105 -3.27 -19.06 9.84
C ARG A 105 -3.62 -18.04 8.76
N GLU A 106 -4.66 -17.23 8.98
CA GLU A 106 -5.05 -16.14 8.08
C GLU A 106 -3.93 -15.09 7.96
N LEU A 107 -3.40 -14.63 9.11
CA LEU A 107 -2.28 -13.68 9.17
C LEU A 107 -1.01 -14.25 8.53
N ALA A 108 -0.68 -15.52 8.80
CA ALA A 108 0.47 -16.18 8.18
C ALA A 108 0.30 -16.31 6.66
N ARG A 109 -0.91 -16.63 6.18
CA ARG A 109 -1.21 -16.69 4.75
C ARG A 109 -1.04 -15.33 4.09
N ASP A 110 -1.56 -14.28 4.71
CA ASP A 110 -1.48 -12.93 4.16
C ASP A 110 -0.02 -12.43 4.08
N LEU A 111 0.80 -12.74 5.10
CA LEU A 111 2.25 -12.48 5.05
C LEU A 111 2.94 -13.19 3.88
N ILE A 112 2.62 -14.47 3.64
CA ILE A 112 3.20 -15.23 2.52
C ILE A 112 2.77 -14.64 1.17
N ILE A 113 1.50 -14.26 1.03
CA ILE A 113 0.99 -13.64 -0.20
C ILE A 113 1.66 -12.29 -0.44
N LYS A 114 1.87 -11.49 0.61
CA LYS A 114 2.60 -10.21 0.51
C LYS A 114 4.05 -10.39 0.11
N GLU A 115 4.73 -11.40 0.65
CA GLU A 115 6.09 -11.76 0.23
C GLU A 115 6.13 -12.16 -1.25
N GLN A 116 5.19 -12.99 -1.70
CA GLN A 116 5.07 -13.35 -3.12
C GLN A 116 4.81 -12.13 -4.01
N GLN A 117 4.01 -11.17 -3.53
CA GLN A 117 3.78 -9.92 -4.24
C GLN A 117 5.07 -9.10 -4.35
N ILE A 118 5.89 -9.05 -3.31
CA ILE A 118 7.19 -8.36 -3.31
C ILE A 118 8.16 -9.04 -4.28
N GLU A 119 8.29 -10.36 -4.21
CA GLU A 119 9.11 -11.15 -5.14
C GLU A 119 8.69 -10.93 -6.61
N TYR A 120 7.38 -10.94 -6.87
CA TYR A 120 6.86 -10.62 -8.20
C TYR A 120 7.24 -9.21 -8.63
N LEU A 121 7.04 -8.20 -7.77
CA LEU A 121 7.39 -6.82 -8.08
C LEU A 121 8.89 -6.66 -8.37
N ILE A 122 9.75 -7.35 -7.61
CA ILE A 122 11.20 -7.39 -7.83
C ILE A 122 11.50 -8.00 -9.20
N SER A 123 10.87 -9.12 -9.56
CA SER A 123 11.07 -9.77 -10.87
C SER A 123 10.63 -8.92 -12.07
N VAL A 124 9.71 -7.97 -11.86
CA VAL A 124 9.17 -7.09 -12.90
C VAL A 124 9.90 -5.74 -12.92
N LEU A 125 10.91 -5.53 -12.06
CA LEU A 125 11.67 -4.28 -12.05
C LEU A 125 12.36 -4.06 -13.41
N PRO A 126 12.06 -2.95 -14.11
CA PRO A 126 12.65 -2.66 -15.39
C PRO A 126 14.15 -2.42 -15.20
N GLY A 127 14.96 -3.17 -15.94
CA GLY A 127 16.42 -3.04 -15.91
C GLY A 127 17.11 -3.78 -14.76
N ILE A 128 16.44 -4.69 -14.04
CA ILE A 128 17.09 -5.50 -13.00
C ILE A 128 18.22 -6.39 -13.55
N ASP A 129 18.08 -6.83 -14.80
CA ASP A 129 19.05 -7.73 -15.47
C ASP A 129 20.07 -6.99 -16.35
N SER A 130 19.92 -5.68 -16.57
CA SER A 130 20.82 -4.93 -17.46
C SER A 130 21.89 -4.19 -16.68
N SER A 131 23.13 -4.31 -17.13
CA SER A 131 24.23 -3.54 -16.55
C SER A 131 24.09 -2.05 -16.86
N GLU A 132 24.61 -1.18 -16.01
CA GLU A 132 24.62 0.27 -16.23
C GLU A 132 25.23 0.64 -17.59
N ALA A 133 26.30 -0.06 -18.00
CA ALA A 133 26.95 0.14 -19.30
C ALA A 133 26.05 -0.25 -20.48
N GLU A 134 25.27 -1.33 -20.36
CA GLU A 134 24.28 -1.71 -21.39
C GLU A 134 23.11 -0.73 -21.43
N GLN A 135 22.64 -0.27 -20.27
CA GLN A 135 21.60 0.75 -20.17
C GLN A 135 22.07 2.06 -20.82
N GLU A 136 23.29 2.51 -20.52
CA GLU A 136 23.86 3.71 -21.10
C GLU A 136 24.05 3.57 -22.62
N LYS A 137 24.59 2.43 -23.09
CA LYS A 137 24.70 2.14 -24.51
C LYS A 137 23.33 2.18 -25.19
N ARG A 138 22.32 1.57 -24.57
CA ARG A 138 20.95 1.57 -25.09
C ARG A 138 20.36 2.98 -25.15
N ILE A 139 20.64 3.83 -24.15
CA ILE A 139 20.24 5.23 -24.15
C ILE A 139 20.88 5.98 -25.31
N ARG A 140 22.20 5.83 -25.52
CA ARG A 140 22.90 6.49 -26.64
C ARG A 140 22.39 6.03 -28.00
N GLU A 141 22.08 4.74 -28.15
CA GLU A 141 21.46 4.20 -29.37
C GLU A 141 20.08 4.81 -29.61
N LEU A 142 19.23 4.87 -28.58
CA LEU A 142 17.90 5.46 -28.67
C LEU A 142 17.95 6.97 -28.95
N GLU A 143 18.90 7.69 -28.37
CA GLU A 143 19.13 9.12 -28.68
C GLU A 143 19.53 9.33 -30.14
N ALA A 144 20.38 8.45 -30.68
CA ALA A 144 20.76 8.50 -32.09
C ALA A 144 19.57 8.17 -33.01
N GLU A 145 18.77 7.16 -32.66
CA GLU A 145 17.54 6.81 -33.39
C GLU A 145 16.52 7.96 -33.35
N LEU A 146 16.29 8.55 -32.17
CA LEU A 146 15.40 9.71 -32.02
C LEU A 146 15.85 10.89 -32.89
N ARG A 147 17.16 11.17 -32.95
CA ARG A 147 17.69 12.22 -33.83
C ARG A 147 17.38 11.95 -35.30
N GLY A 148 17.57 10.71 -35.76
CA GLY A 148 17.24 10.33 -37.14
C GLY A 148 15.74 10.48 -37.44
N VAL A 149 14.87 10.02 -36.52
CA VAL A 149 13.42 10.16 -36.66
C VAL A 149 12.99 11.64 -36.64
N GLU A 150 13.63 12.48 -35.84
CA GLU A 150 13.38 13.93 -35.81
C GLU A 150 13.80 14.61 -37.12
N GLU A 151 14.95 14.25 -37.70
CA GLU A 151 15.41 14.76 -39.00
C GLU A 151 14.45 14.37 -40.13
N GLU A 152 13.97 13.12 -40.16
CA GLU A 152 12.95 12.66 -41.11
C GLU A 152 11.63 13.43 -40.93
N ARG A 153 11.21 13.63 -39.68
CA ARG A 153 10.01 14.42 -39.35
C ARG A 153 10.16 15.85 -39.86
N GLU A 154 11.32 16.46 -39.69
CA GLU A 154 11.60 17.81 -40.17
C GLU A 154 11.64 17.89 -41.70
N ALA A 155 12.21 16.90 -42.38
CA ALA A 155 12.19 16.80 -43.85
C ALA A 155 10.76 16.69 -44.39
N LYS A 156 9.93 15.81 -43.82
CA LYS A 156 8.52 15.66 -44.18
C LYS A 156 7.73 16.95 -43.94
N ILE A 157 7.98 17.65 -42.84
CA ILE A 157 7.35 18.95 -42.57
C ILE A 157 7.77 19.99 -43.63
N ARG A 158 9.03 20.00 -44.08
CA ARG A 158 9.50 20.89 -45.15
C ARG A 158 8.81 20.61 -46.48
N GLU A 159 8.66 19.34 -46.86
CA GLU A 159 7.91 18.91 -48.05
C GLU A 159 6.43 19.29 -47.96
N LEU A 160 5.81 19.08 -46.79
CA LEU A 160 4.42 19.51 -46.57
C LEU A 160 4.27 21.03 -46.71
N ARG A 161 5.25 21.82 -46.26
CA ARG A 161 5.24 23.29 -46.42
C ARG A 161 5.44 23.73 -47.88
N THR A 162 6.23 23.01 -48.68
CA THR A 162 6.37 23.34 -50.12
C THR A 162 5.12 22.96 -50.90
N LEU A 163 4.54 21.78 -50.60
CA LEU A 163 3.28 21.34 -51.18
C LEU A 163 2.13 22.28 -50.79
N GLY A 164 2.06 22.68 -49.52
CA GLY A 164 1.10 23.68 -49.01
C GLY A 164 1.18 25.01 -49.76
N ARG A 165 2.38 25.57 -49.93
CA ARG A 165 2.60 26.80 -50.73
C ARG A 165 2.21 26.64 -52.19
N THR A 166 2.39 25.46 -52.76
CA THR A 166 2.00 25.17 -54.15
C THR A 166 0.48 25.13 -54.28
N LEU A 167 -0.20 24.50 -53.31
CA LEU A 167 -1.66 24.45 -53.23
C LEU A 167 -2.24 25.86 -53.02
N GLU A 168 -1.66 26.67 -52.15
CA GLU A 168 -2.03 28.08 -51.97
C GLU A 168 -1.90 28.90 -53.26
N ARG A 169 -0.81 28.70 -54.03
CA ARG A 169 -0.61 29.37 -55.31
C ARG A 169 -1.66 28.97 -56.35
N VAL A 170 -1.95 27.67 -56.46
CA VAL A 170 -2.97 27.17 -57.40
C VAL A 170 -4.35 27.70 -57.00
N MET A 171 -4.67 27.66 -55.70
CA MET A 171 -5.92 28.21 -55.18
C MET A 171 -6.03 29.72 -55.48
N GLY A 172 -4.96 30.50 -55.27
CA GLY A 172 -4.94 31.93 -55.61
C GLY A 172 -5.07 32.21 -57.11
N ALA A 173 -4.49 31.38 -57.98
CA ALA A 173 -4.65 31.51 -59.43
C ALA A 173 -6.08 31.17 -59.88
N VAL A 174 -6.69 30.13 -59.30
CA VAL A 174 -8.10 29.76 -59.54
C VAL A 174 -9.04 30.86 -59.03
N GLU A 175 -8.77 31.41 -57.85
CA GLU A 175 -9.52 32.54 -57.29
C GLU A 175 -9.45 33.76 -58.22
N THR A 176 -8.25 34.16 -58.63
CA THR A 176 -8.05 35.29 -59.54
C THR A 176 -8.67 35.03 -60.92
N GLY A 177 -8.63 33.79 -61.41
CA GLY A 177 -9.30 33.40 -62.67
C GLY A 177 -10.81 33.51 -62.58
N ILE A 178 -11.44 32.92 -61.56
CA ILE A 178 -12.90 32.91 -61.40
C ILE A 178 -13.44 34.32 -61.09
N TYR A 179 -12.78 35.08 -60.21
CA TYR A 179 -13.22 36.44 -59.88
C TYR A 179 -12.78 37.47 -60.93
N GLY A 180 -11.64 37.27 -61.58
CA GLY A 180 -11.14 38.14 -62.65
C GLY A 180 -11.97 38.06 -63.92
N ASP A 181 -12.35 36.85 -64.37
CA ASP A 181 -13.25 36.70 -65.54
C ASP A 181 -14.62 37.35 -65.26
N ARG A 182 -15.10 37.25 -64.02
CA ARG A 182 -16.35 37.90 -63.62
C ARG A 182 -16.26 39.42 -63.65
N ALA A 183 -15.14 40.00 -63.20
CA ALA A 183 -14.92 41.44 -63.22
C ALA A 183 -14.65 42.01 -64.63
N VAL A 184 -14.06 41.21 -65.53
CA VAL A 184 -13.86 41.60 -66.94
C VAL A 184 -15.18 41.53 -67.71
N LEU A 185 -15.98 40.49 -67.50
CA LEU A 185 -17.32 40.38 -68.10
C LEU A 185 -18.30 41.46 -67.61
N GLU A 186 -18.14 41.96 -66.38
CA GLU A 186 -18.92 43.11 -65.88
C GLU A 186 -18.43 44.47 -66.38
N ARG A 187 -17.24 44.58 -67.00
CA ARG A 187 -16.73 45.84 -67.58
C ARG A 187 -16.98 46.01 -69.08
N ASP A 188 -17.27 44.92 -69.79
CA ASP A 188 -17.53 44.92 -71.25
C ASP A 188 -19.03 44.79 -71.61
N SER A 189 -19.94 44.97 -70.65
CA SER A 189 -21.39 45.21 -70.87
C SER A 189 -21.78 46.62 -70.48
#